data_AF-A0A518H3W0-F1
#
_entry.id   AF-A0A518H3W0-F1
#
_cell.length_a   1.000
_cell.length_b   1.000
_cell.length_c   1.000
_cell.angle_alpha   90.00
_cell.angle_beta   90.00
_cell.angle_gamma   90.00
#
_symmetry.space_group_name_H-M   'P 1'
#
loop_
_entity.id
_entity.type
_entity.pdbx_description
1 polymer ?
#
loop_
_entity_poly.entity_id
_entity_poly.type
_entity_poly.pdbx_seq_one_letter_code
_entity_poly.pdbx_strand_id
1 'polypeptide(L)'
;MARAGHRVEERLPRGKGEAGQTESQVRTYTGWHHHQALSLIAAWILAQEARRGKKRASALTAPQVRAGLTALLRSVCRCDEPVRIARDRERWLRRTALARFYCWKKCKRLAPLRKRLLL
;
A
#
# COMPACT_ATOMS: atom_id res chain seq x y z
N MET A 1 -6.34 11.00 -31.39
CA MET A 1 -6.75 10.07 -30.31
C MET A 1 -5.64 9.08 -29.91
N ALA A 2 -4.80 8.57 -30.84
CA ALA A 2 -3.77 7.56 -30.53
C ALA A 2 -2.67 7.95 -29.50
N ARG A 3 -2.21 9.21 -29.48
CA ARG A 3 -1.13 9.67 -28.56
C ARG A 3 -1.50 9.68 -27.08
N ALA A 4 -2.79 9.85 -26.75
CA ALA A 4 -3.25 9.91 -25.36
C ALA A 4 -3.37 8.51 -24.76
N GLY A 5 -3.89 7.54 -25.53
CA GLY A 5 -3.97 6.13 -25.12
C GLY A 5 -2.60 5.54 -24.81
N HIS A 6 -1.61 5.78 -25.68
CA HIS A 6 -0.24 5.29 -25.48
C HIS A 6 0.42 5.82 -24.19
N ARG A 7 0.14 7.08 -23.81
CA ARG A 7 0.64 7.67 -22.55
C ARG A 7 -0.01 7.08 -21.30
N VAL A 8 -1.24 6.56 -21.41
CA VAL A 8 -1.92 5.87 -20.31
C VAL A 8 -1.35 4.47 -20.14
N GLU A 9 -1.15 3.76 -21.24
CA GLU A 9 -0.54 2.42 -21.27
C GLU A 9 0.91 2.38 -20.77
N GLU A 10 1.69 3.46 -20.94
CA GLU A 10 3.05 3.56 -20.39
C GLU A 10 3.03 3.82 -18.86
N ARG A 11 2.06 4.59 -18.37
CA ARG A 11 1.98 4.99 -16.95
C ARG A 11 1.38 3.92 -16.06
N LEU A 12 0.43 3.15 -16.58
CA LEU A 12 -0.33 2.17 -15.81
C LEU A 12 0.55 1.02 -15.27
N PRO A 13 1.47 0.41 -16.05
CA PRO A 13 2.40 -0.59 -15.55
C PRO A 13 3.36 -0.04 -14.51
N ARG A 14 3.83 1.21 -14.70
CA ARG A 14 4.71 1.89 -13.77
C ARG A 14 4.02 2.16 -12.43
N GLY A 15 2.77 2.61 -12.46
CA GLY A 15 1.93 2.76 -11.26
C GLY A 15 1.62 1.45 -10.57
N LYS A 16 1.44 0.34 -11.32
CA LYS A 16 1.22 -0.99 -10.74
C LYS A 16 2.37 -1.43 -9.84
N GLY A 17 3.62 -1.26 -10.30
CA GLY A 17 4.83 -1.59 -9.54
C GLY A 17 5.22 -0.51 -8.50
N GLU A 18 4.97 0.76 -8.79
CA GLU A 18 5.42 1.85 -7.90
C GLU A 18 4.47 2.16 -6.73
N ALA A 19 3.16 1.95 -6.92
CA ALA A 19 2.11 2.25 -5.94
C ALA A 19 1.51 0.99 -5.26
N GLY A 20 2.09 -0.20 -5.49
CA GLY A 20 1.66 -1.43 -4.81
C GLY A 20 0.24 -1.86 -5.17
N GLN A 21 -0.19 -1.68 -6.43
CA GLN A 21 -1.52 -2.13 -6.87
C GLN A 21 -1.63 -3.66 -6.93
N THR A 22 -0.51 -4.37 -7.02
CA THR A 22 -0.43 -5.84 -7.07
C THR A 22 -0.39 -6.52 -5.71
N GLU A 23 0.00 -5.82 -4.64
CA GLU A 23 0.22 -6.39 -3.30
C GLU A 23 -1.00 -6.24 -2.37
N SER A 24 -2.10 -5.70 -2.88
CA SER A 24 -3.26 -5.37 -2.06
C SER A 24 -4.10 -6.62 -1.74
N GLN A 25 -3.86 -7.24 -0.59
CA GLN A 25 -4.67 -8.37 -0.07
C GLN A 25 -5.98 -7.90 0.60
N VAL A 26 -6.70 -6.95 0.00
CA VAL A 26 -7.93 -6.42 0.60
C VAL A 26 -9.10 -7.36 0.30
N ARG A 27 -9.62 -8.02 1.33
CA ARG A 27 -10.70 -9.03 1.25
C ARG A 27 -12.10 -8.48 1.00
N THR A 28 -12.28 -7.16 0.95
CA THR A 28 -13.58 -6.51 0.77
C THR A 28 -13.53 -5.56 -0.41
N TYR A 29 -14.52 -5.67 -1.31
CA TYR A 29 -14.66 -4.86 -2.53
C TYR A 29 -14.44 -3.36 -2.28
N THR A 30 -15.09 -2.78 -1.27
CA THR A 30 -14.95 -1.36 -0.88
C THR A 30 -13.51 -0.97 -0.52
N GLY A 31 -12.81 -1.83 0.21
CA GLY A 31 -11.41 -1.57 0.58
C GLY A 31 -10.45 -1.70 -0.61
N TRP A 32 -10.75 -2.59 -1.56
CA TRP A 32 -10.01 -2.68 -2.82
C TRP A 32 -10.20 -1.42 -3.66
N HIS A 33 -11.43 -0.92 -3.80
CA HIS A 33 -11.71 0.34 -4.49
C HIS A 33 -11.02 1.54 -3.85
N HIS A 34 -11.01 1.62 -2.53
CA HIS A 34 -10.32 2.67 -1.81
C HIS A 34 -8.80 2.61 -2.03
N HIS A 35 -8.21 1.41 -1.97
CA HIS A 35 -6.79 1.21 -2.30
C HIS A 35 -6.46 1.60 -3.74
N GLN A 36 -7.31 1.23 -4.70
CA GLN A 36 -7.13 1.60 -6.11
C GLN A 36 -7.17 3.12 -6.31
N ALA A 37 -8.14 3.80 -5.70
CA ALA A 37 -8.24 5.26 -5.76
C ALA A 37 -7.00 5.94 -5.17
N LEU A 38 -6.57 5.53 -3.98
CA LEU A 38 -5.37 6.08 -3.33
C LEU A 38 -4.09 5.81 -4.14
N SER A 39 -3.96 4.61 -4.71
CA SER A 39 -2.80 4.23 -5.54
C SER A 39 -2.72 5.07 -6.81
N LEU A 40 -3.85 5.37 -7.45
CA LEU A 40 -3.91 6.22 -8.63
C LEU A 40 -3.57 7.69 -8.31
N ILE A 41 -4.06 8.21 -7.17
CA ILE A 41 -3.71 9.55 -6.70
C ILE A 41 -2.20 9.64 -6.40
N ALA A 42 -1.63 8.64 -5.72
CA ALA A 42 -0.19 8.59 -5.43
C ALA A 42 0.65 8.56 -6.72
N ALA A 43 0.26 7.73 -7.70
CA ALA A 43 0.93 7.69 -8.99
C ALA A 43 0.83 9.02 -9.76
N TRP A 44 -0.31 9.73 -9.65
CA TRP A 44 -0.48 11.05 -10.24
C TRP A 44 0.46 12.08 -9.60
N ILE A 45 0.54 12.12 -8.27
CA ILE A 45 1.46 13.00 -7.54
C ILE A 45 2.90 12.71 -7.95
N LEU A 46 3.32 11.43 -7.94
CA LEU A 46 4.67 11.04 -8.38
C LEU A 46 4.96 11.45 -9.83
N ALA A 47 4.01 11.29 -10.74
CA ALA A 47 4.17 11.71 -12.12
C ALA A 47 4.25 13.23 -12.27
N GLN A 48 3.54 13.99 -11.42
CA GLN A 48 3.61 15.45 -11.39
C GLN A 48 4.94 15.93 -10.80
N GLU A 49 5.42 15.32 -9.72
CA GLU A 49 6.72 15.61 -9.14
C GLU A 49 7.87 15.24 -10.08
N ALA A 50 7.80 14.11 -10.79
CA ALA A 50 8.79 13.77 -11.82
C ALA A 50 8.79 14.77 -12.99
N ARG A 51 7.62 15.29 -13.39
CA ARG A 51 7.52 16.35 -14.42
C ARG A 51 8.07 17.68 -13.94
N ARG A 52 7.82 18.04 -12.68
CA ARG A 52 8.39 19.25 -12.03
C ARG A 52 9.90 19.13 -11.87
N GLY A 53 10.38 17.97 -11.45
CA GLY A 53 11.78 17.57 -11.39
C GLY A 53 12.45 17.73 -12.75
N LYS A 54 11.85 17.25 -13.84
CA LYS A 54 12.41 17.40 -15.20
C LYS A 54 12.67 18.87 -15.62
N LYS A 55 11.96 19.85 -15.04
CA LYS A 55 12.19 21.29 -15.25
C LYS A 55 13.27 21.90 -14.33
N ARG A 56 13.59 21.28 -13.18
CA ARG A 56 14.53 21.81 -12.17
C ARG A 56 15.82 20.97 -11.99
N ALA A 57 15.75 19.69 -12.30
CA ALA A 57 16.79 18.67 -12.19
C ALA A 57 16.41 17.47 -13.09
N SER A 58 16.93 17.45 -14.33
CA SER A 58 16.63 16.41 -15.34
C SER A 58 17.01 14.98 -14.91
N ALA A 59 17.83 14.83 -13.86
CA ALA A 59 18.35 13.56 -13.37
C ALA A 59 17.45 12.84 -12.35
N LEU A 60 16.43 13.50 -11.76
CA LEU A 60 15.57 12.86 -10.76
C LEU A 60 14.48 12.00 -11.40
N THR A 61 14.62 10.69 -11.27
CA THR A 61 13.66 9.68 -11.72
C THR A 61 12.55 9.46 -10.69
N ALA A 62 11.37 8.99 -11.11
CA ALA A 62 10.25 8.70 -10.19
C ALA A 62 10.61 7.75 -9.03
N PRO A 63 11.43 6.69 -9.23
CA PRO A 63 11.91 5.86 -8.12
C PRO A 63 12.75 6.64 -7.09
N GLN A 64 13.58 7.58 -7.53
CA GLN A 64 14.39 8.42 -6.63
C GLN A 64 13.52 9.40 -5.84
N VAL A 65 12.51 10.01 -6.48
CA VAL A 65 11.52 10.86 -5.81
C VAL A 65 10.76 10.05 -4.75
N ARG A 66 10.31 8.85 -5.10
CA ARG A 66 9.64 7.93 -4.16
C ARG A 66 10.54 7.57 -2.97
N ALA A 67 11.81 7.26 -3.23
CA ALA A 67 12.77 6.94 -2.18
C ALA A 67 12.98 8.13 -1.22
N GLY A 68 13.15 9.35 -1.77
CA GLY A 68 13.28 10.57 -0.98
C GLY A 68 12.04 10.86 -0.14
N LEU A 69 10.85 10.81 -0.73
CA LEU A 69 9.58 10.97 0.00
C LEU A 69 9.39 9.91 1.09
N THR A 70 9.76 8.66 0.81
CA THR A 70 9.69 7.57 1.80
C THR A 70 10.61 7.84 3.00
N ALA A 71 11.82 8.34 2.76
CA ALA A 71 12.77 8.69 3.82
C ALA A 71 12.23 9.84 4.70
N LEU A 72 11.70 10.90 4.08
CA LEU A 72 11.09 12.02 4.79
C LEU A 72 9.88 11.59 5.62
N LEU A 73 8.98 10.80 5.02
CA LEU A 73 7.78 10.30 5.70
C LEU A 73 8.12 9.37 6.87
N ARG A 74 9.16 8.52 6.75
CA ARG A 74 9.62 7.69 7.87
C ARG A 74 10.08 8.56 9.04
N SER A 75 10.91 9.56 8.77
CA SER A 75 11.41 10.51 9.78
C SER A 75 10.27 11.26 10.49
N VAL A 76 9.34 11.83 9.74
CA VAL A 76 8.24 12.63 10.30
C VAL A 76 7.22 11.74 11.03
N CYS A 77 6.82 10.64 10.41
CA CYS A 77 5.76 9.81 10.96
C CYS A 77 6.24 8.88 12.08
N ARG A 78 7.56 8.67 12.24
CA ARG A 78 8.15 7.68 13.16
C ARG A 78 7.45 6.32 13.03
N CYS A 79 7.21 5.89 11.79
CA CYS A 79 6.54 4.61 11.51
C CYS A 79 7.46 3.40 11.77
N ASP A 80 8.75 3.67 11.88
CA ASP A 80 9.85 2.74 12.16
C ASP A 80 10.16 2.59 13.66
N GLU A 81 9.47 3.33 14.53
CA GLU A 81 9.58 3.17 15.98
C GLU A 81 9.22 1.73 16.39
N PRO A 82 10.12 1.00 17.10
CA PRO A 82 9.88 -0.39 17.48
C PRO A 82 8.55 -0.60 18.19
N VAL A 83 8.15 0.35 19.04
CA VAL A 83 6.88 0.31 19.78
C VAL A 83 5.68 0.38 18.84
N ARG A 84 5.73 1.24 17.82
CA ARG A 84 4.65 1.39 16.83
C ARG A 84 4.55 0.17 15.93
N ILE A 85 5.69 -0.34 15.46
CA ILE A 85 5.76 -1.57 14.67
C ILE A 85 5.15 -2.74 15.46
N ALA A 86 5.56 -2.93 16.72
CA ALA A 86 5.06 -4.03 17.56
C ALA A 86 3.54 -3.93 17.74
N ARG A 87 3.01 -2.74 18.05
CA ARG A 87 1.58 -2.49 18.19
C ARG A 87 0.80 -2.76 16.90
N ASP A 88 1.33 -2.35 15.75
CA ASP A 88 0.67 -2.57 14.46
C ASP A 88 0.66 -4.06 14.08
N ARG A 89 1.77 -4.78 14.35
CA ARG A 89 1.85 -6.23 14.20
C ARG A 89 0.87 -6.95 15.11
N GLU A 90 0.75 -6.55 16.36
CA GLU A 90 -0.19 -7.13 17.30
C GLU A 90 -1.65 -6.90 16.84
N ARG A 91 -2.00 -5.67 16.44
CA ARG A 91 -3.33 -5.37 15.89
C ARG A 91 -3.65 -6.22 14.66
N TRP A 92 -2.69 -6.41 13.77
CA TRP A 92 -2.85 -7.27 12.59
C TRP A 92 -3.08 -8.73 12.97
N LEU A 93 -2.31 -9.26 13.94
CA LEU A 93 -2.45 -10.63 14.43
C LEU A 93 -3.83 -10.84 15.08
N ARG A 94 -4.27 -9.91 15.93
CA ARG A 94 -5.60 -9.94 16.56
C ARG A 94 -6.72 -9.94 15.51
N ARG A 95 -6.66 -9.04 14.52
CA ARG A 95 -7.63 -8.99 13.40
C ARG A 95 -7.64 -10.29 12.60
N THR A 96 -6.47 -10.83 12.29
CA THR A 96 -6.34 -12.10 11.55
C THR A 96 -6.91 -13.27 12.34
N ALA A 97 -6.64 -13.33 13.65
CA ALA A 97 -7.19 -14.36 14.53
C ALA A 97 -8.73 -14.26 14.63
N LEU A 98 -9.27 -13.06 14.82
CA LEU A 98 -10.72 -12.81 14.83
C LEU A 98 -11.36 -13.21 13.50
N ALA A 99 -10.78 -12.83 12.37
CA ALA A 99 -11.30 -13.19 11.05
C ALA A 99 -11.33 -14.71 10.84
N ARG A 100 -10.32 -15.45 11.34
CA ARG A 100 -10.32 -16.92 11.33
C ARG A 100 -11.43 -17.49 12.21
N PHE A 101 -11.62 -16.93 13.40
CA PHE A 101 -12.68 -17.34 14.33
C PHE A 101 -14.08 -17.12 13.73
N TYR A 102 -14.36 -15.95 13.15
CA TYR A 102 -15.63 -15.67 12.49
C TYR A 102 -15.87 -16.56 11.26
N CYS A 103 -14.83 -16.79 10.44
CA CYS A 103 -14.91 -17.72 9.30
C CYS A 103 -15.24 -19.15 9.77
N TRP A 104 -14.63 -19.61 10.86
CA TRP A 104 -14.97 -20.90 11.45
C TRP A 104 -16.40 -20.97 11.96
N LYS A 105 -16.84 -19.99 12.77
CA LYS A 105 -18.21 -19.92 13.28
C LYS A 105 -19.25 -19.96 12.15
N LYS A 106 -18.99 -19.24 11.05
CA LYS A 106 -19.88 -19.15 9.90
C LYS A 106 -19.85 -20.38 9.00
N CYS A 107 -18.68 -21.00 8.80
CA CYS A 107 -18.49 -22.04 7.79
C CYS A 107 -18.22 -23.45 8.35
N LYS A 108 -18.08 -23.63 9.67
CA LYS A 108 -17.64 -24.87 10.36
C LYS A 108 -16.35 -25.53 9.83
N ARG A 109 -15.53 -24.82 9.03
CA ARG A 109 -14.44 -25.42 8.22
C ARG A 109 -13.03 -25.38 8.81
N LEU A 110 -12.76 -24.58 9.85
CA LEU A 110 -11.41 -24.47 10.46
C LEU A 110 -11.46 -24.27 11.99
N ALA A 111 -11.20 -25.30 12.80
CA ALA A 111 -11.19 -25.14 14.26
C ALA A 111 -10.29 -23.97 14.71
N PRO A 112 -10.67 -23.17 15.73
CA PRO A 112 -9.82 -22.10 16.23
C PRO A 112 -8.50 -22.71 16.68
N LEU A 113 -7.39 -22.27 16.09
CA LEU A 113 -6.04 -22.58 16.58
C LEU A 113 -6.02 -22.22 18.06
N ARG A 114 -5.77 -23.20 18.95
CA ARG A 114 -5.52 -22.98 20.38
C ARG A 114 -4.29 -22.09 20.52
N LYS A 115 -4.46 -20.78 20.40
CA LYS A 115 -3.49 -19.81 20.88
C LYS A 115 -3.88 -19.52 22.31
N ARG A 116 -3.07 -19.98 23.27
CA ARG A 116 -3.07 -19.39 24.62
C ARG A 116 -2.77 -17.91 24.41
N LEU A 117 -3.80 -17.08 24.51
CA LEU A 117 -3.63 -15.66 24.73
C LEU A 117 -3.09 -15.57 26.15
N LEU A 118 -1.76 -15.53 26.27
CA LEU A 118 -1.11 -15.10 27.50
C LEU A 118 -1.43 -13.60 27.58
N LEU A 119 -2.49 -13.29 28.34
CA LEU A 119 -2.72 -12.00 28.96
C LEU A 119 -1.70 -11.80 30.08
#